data_AF-A0A1M3N134-F1
#
_entry.id   AF-A0A1M3N134-F1
#
_cell.length_a   1.000
_cell.length_b   1.000
_cell.length_c   1.000
_cell.angle_alpha   90.00
_cell.angle_beta   90.00
_cell.angle_gamma   90.00
#
_symmetry.space_group_name_H-M   'P 1'
#
loop_
_entity.id
_entity.type
_entity.pdbx_description
1 polymer ?
#
loop_
_entity_poly.entity_id
_entity_poly.type
_entity_poly.pdbx_seq_one_letter_code
_entity_poly.pdbx_strand_id
1 'polypeptide(L)'
;MARFVRGSLFALAALIAACSSTGDAGGPPLLGDPSAEPDPASPDKGSSEGTSPDAGADDPTDPVDPDASVAPARFVDTCDLQASACTAAPAGFTEGSGLAPVDRCAFGLVESAGLGTTPALVTALEKITTKVGVVDVLADANRTATKTTSVPGSPSGVAYAFRWQNDDNASTQWVPQGITGTADADPTGKVGGKSAVLVSFYDTAENGTSNEGVRIAFVDTTTPNAPKYRFALLVMPKGSAAAPTFDPVKIHAGGIAWYGNFLYVADTTRGLRVFDLRHILRVATDAGAFGCTGTTCRAAGYKYVLPQVGKYDITSACKPLFSFVSLDRKSDPPALVSGEYCSTTACSGPLAGRVYRWPLDPATGLLRSKTTFPTQVFLTSHKQVQGAASVGDTYYLSSSAPAAGAGALYRVSGKKSATSRWSDSPEDLMVDHAAGWLWSLSEFADARAVYAAALTSYPKP
;
A
#
# COMPACT_ATOMS: atom_id res chain seq x y z
N MET A 1 53.75 -16.71 26.65
CA MET A 1 54.09 -15.34 26.18
C MET A 1 53.59 -15.19 24.75
N ALA A 2 52.86 -14.08 24.50
CA ALA A 2 52.43 -13.52 23.22
C ALA A 2 51.52 -14.37 22.27
N ARG A 3 50.23 -14.02 22.23
CA ARG A 3 49.40 -14.07 21.01
C ARG A 3 48.81 -12.68 20.78
N PHE A 4 49.08 -12.14 19.61
CA PHE A 4 48.61 -10.85 19.11
C PHE A 4 47.07 -10.89 18.92
N VAL A 5 46.38 -9.91 19.51
CA VAL A 5 45.00 -9.56 19.19
C VAL A 5 45.07 -8.30 18.31
N ARG A 6 44.57 -8.38 17.07
CA ARG A 6 44.21 -7.20 16.28
C ARG A 6 42.70 -7.05 16.39
N GLY A 7 42.25 -6.08 17.18
CA GLY A 7 40.89 -5.56 17.12
C GLY A 7 40.79 -4.55 15.98
N SER A 8 39.83 -4.75 15.09
CA SER A 8 39.37 -3.72 14.16
C SER A 8 38.05 -3.18 14.72
N LEU A 9 38.10 -1.98 15.31
CA LEU A 9 36.93 -1.14 15.52
C LEU A 9 36.44 -0.70 14.13
N PHE A 10 35.25 -1.16 13.72
CA PHE A 10 34.47 -0.48 12.69
C PHE A 10 33.36 0.30 13.39
N ALA A 11 33.50 1.62 13.40
CA ALA A 11 32.41 2.53 13.70
C ALA A 11 31.46 2.51 12.49
N LEU A 12 30.27 1.92 12.65
CA LEU A 12 29.24 1.88 11.63
C LEU A 12 28.29 3.06 11.89
N ALA A 13 28.41 4.11 11.07
CA ALA A 13 27.41 5.16 11.00
C ALA A 13 26.24 4.64 10.14
N ALA A 14 25.09 4.37 10.77
CA ALA A 14 23.85 4.08 10.08
C ALA A 14 23.24 5.41 9.60
N LEU A 15 23.16 5.61 8.28
CA LEU A 15 22.36 6.67 7.70
C LEU A 15 20.88 6.26 7.78
N ILE A 16 20.14 6.92 8.66
CA ILE A 16 18.67 6.86 8.68
C ILE A 16 18.20 7.94 7.71
N ALA A 17 17.65 7.52 6.56
CA ALA A 17 16.96 8.42 5.65
C ALA A 17 15.61 8.84 6.26
N ALA A 18 15.64 9.83 7.15
CA ALA A 18 14.46 10.62 7.49
C ALA A 18 14.26 11.66 6.37
N CYS A 19 13.39 11.38 5.40
CA CYS A 19 13.07 12.36 4.34
C CYS A 19 11.66 12.94 4.52
N SER A 20 11.63 14.09 5.19
CA SER A 20 10.62 15.14 5.00
C SER A 20 10.88 15.81 3.65
N SER A 21 9.98 15.69 2.67
CA SER A 21 10.04 16.52 1.46
C SER A 21 9.41 17.88 1.74
N THR A 22 10.22 18.89 2.03
CA THR A 22 9.81 20.31 1.97
C THR A 22 9.74 20.74 0.50
N GLY A 23 8.53 21.03 0.01
CA GLY A 23 8.34 21.73 -1.26
C GLY A 23 8.41 23.23 -1.04
N ASP A 24 9.32 23.89 -1.76
CA ASP A 24 9.47 25.33 -1.83
C ASP A 24 8.19 26.01 -2.35
N ALA A 25 7.72 27.00 -1.61
CA ALA A 25 6.77 27.99 -2.06
C ALA A 25 7.54 29.24 -2.53
N GLY A 26 7.46 29.55 -3.82
CA GLY A 26 7.96 30.79 -4.39
C GLY A 26 7.02 31.27 -5.50
N GLY A 27 6.05 32.10 -5.14
CA GLY A 27 5.26 32.85 -6.10
C GLY A 27 5.93 34.19 -6.44
N PRO A 28 5.65 34.79 -7.62
CA PRO A 28 5.88 36.20 -7.85
C PRO A 28 4.56 37.02 -7.82
N PRO A 29 4.65 38.37 -7.73
CA PRO A 29 3.65 39.20 -7.06
C PRO A 29 2.61 39.85 -7.98
N LEU A 30 1.58 40.37 -7.31
CA LEU A 30 0.46 41.18 -7.79
C LEU A 30 0.87 42.60 -8.23
N LEU A 31 0.25 43.06 -9.32
CA LEU A 31 -0.11 44.46 -9.66
C LEU A 31 -1.44 44.31 -10.44
N GLY A 32 -2.60 44.90 -10.13
CA GLY A 32 -2.92 46.30 -9.88
C GLY A 32 -3.96 46.74 -10.94
N ASP A 33 -5.24 46.70 -10.59
CA ASP A 33 -6.49 47.09 -11.31
C ASP A 33 -6.62 48.64 -11.46
N PRO A 34 -7.70 49.30 -11.98
CA PRO A 34 -8.81 48.97 -12.91
C PRO A 34 -9.00 50.03 -14.04
N SER A 35 -10.01 49.87 -14.93
CA SER A 35 -11.02 50.93 -15.23
C SER A 35 -12.02 50.60 -16.37
N ALA A 36 -13.31 50.64 -16.00
CA ALA A 36 -14.47 51.28 -16.66
C ALA A 36 -15.09 50.77 -17.99
N GLU A 37 -16.36 50.34 -17.86
CA GLU A 37 -17.52 50.35 -18.80
C GLU A 37 -17.77 51.73 -19.48
N PRO A 38 -18.64 51.90 -20.53
CA PRO A 38 -19.93 51.20 -20.77
C PRO A 38 -20.39 50.89 -22.23
N ASP A 39 -21.50 50.13 -22.28
CA ASP A 39 -22.51 49.90 -23.35
C ASP A 39 -23.08 51.19 -24.00
N PRO A 40 -24.04 51.21 -24.98
CA PRO A 40 -24.86 50.13 -25.63
C PRO A 40 -25.10 50.30 -27.16
N ALA A 41 -25.81 49.36 -27.82
CA ALA A 41 -26.91 49.64 -28.79
C ALA A 41 -27.57 48.38 -29.39
N SER A 42 -28.90 48.27 -29.20
CA SER A 42 -29.90 47.58 -30.05
C SER A 42 -30.42 48.59 -31.13
N PRO A 43 -31.42 48.36 -32.04
CA PRO A 43 -32.42 47.27 -32.17
C PRO A 43 -32.79 46.83 -33.63
N ASP A 44 -33.65 45.82 -33.79
CA ASP A 44 -34.86 45.82 -34.67
C ASP A 44 -35.63 44.49 -34.51
N LYS A 45 -36.85 44.48 -33.94
CA LYS A 45 -38.19 44.66 -34.54
C LYS A 45 -38.70 43.49 -35.39
N GLY A 46 -39.84 42.94 -34.98
CA GLY A 46 -40.69 42.10 -35.83
C GLY A 46 -41.71 41.26 -35.05
N SER A 47 -42.85 41.88 -34.72
CA SER A 47 -44.02 41.33 -34.03
C SER A 47 -45.10 40.80 -34.99
N SER A 48 -45.78 39.70 -34.63
CA SER A 48 -47.25 39.51 -34.71
C SER A 48 -47.62 38.15 -34.10
N GLU A 49 -48.35 38.08 -32.98
CA GLU A 49 -49.81 37.82 -32.90
C GLU A 49 -50.25 36.57 -33.71
N GLY A 50 -50.95 35.56 -33.18
CA GLY A 50 -51.52 35.29 -31.87
C GLY A 50 -52.30 33.97 -31.89
N THR A 51 -53.02 33.71 -30.78
CA THR A 51 -54.12 32.73 -30.61
C THR A 51 -53.75 31.30 -30.19
N SER A 52 -54.06 30.99 -28.92
CA SER A 52 -54.34 29.65 -28.35
C SER A 52 -55.87 29.41 -28.46
N PRO A 53 -56.47 28.25 -28.08
CA PRO A 53 -55.91 26.99 -27.60
C PRO A 53 -56.54 25.74 -28.27
N ASP A 54 -55.93 24.55 -28.13
CA ASP A 54 -56.71 23.37 -27.70
C ASP A 54 -55.81 22.20 -27.27
N ALA A 55 -56.37 21.41 -26.36
CA ALA A 55 -55.75 20.29 -25.65
C ALA A 55 -55.62 19.02 -26.52
N GLY A 56 -54.68 18.13 -26.15
CA GLY A 56 -54.80 16.72 -26.50
C GLY A 56 -53.50 15.92 -26.58
N ALA A 57 -53.37 14.99 -25.63
CA ALA A 57 -52.71 13.69 -25.73
C ALA A 57 -51.18 13.61 -25.59
N ASP A 58 -50.78 13.17 -24.40
CA ASP A 58 -49.63 12.30 -24.14
C ASP A 58 -49.63 11.06 -25.07
N ASP A 59 -48.48 10.74 -25.66
CA ASP A 59 -48.08 9.36 -25.96
C ASP A 59 -46.58 9.17 -25.66
N PRO A 60 -46.21 8.25 -24.74
CA PRO A 60 -44.85 8.03 -24.31
C PRO A 60 -44.13 6.91 -25.10
N THR A 61 -42.83 6.75 -24.79
CA THR A 61 -41.98 5.57 -25.00
C THR A 61 -41.03 5.57 -26.22
N ASP A 62 -39.91 6.29 -26.07
CA ASP A 62 -38.63 5.69 -26.45
C ASP A 62 -38.33 4.53 -25.47
N PRO A 63 -37.89 3.35 -25.95
CA PRO A 63 -37.56 2.24 -25.08
C PRO A 63 -36.29 2.57 -24.27
N VAL A 64 -36.47 2.75 -22.97
CA VAL A 64 -35.40 2.77 -21.99
C VAL A 64 -34.71 1.41 -22.02
N ASP A 65 -33.42 1.42 -22.30
CA ASP A 65 -32.52 0.27 -22.16
C ASP A 65 -32.60 -0.28 -20.72
N PRO A 66 -33.11 -1.51 -20.49
CA PRO A 66 -33.28 -2.05 -19.16
C PRO A 66 -31.97 -2.52 -18.51
N ASP A 67 -30.81 -2.38 -19.17
CA ASP A 67 -29.52 -2.89 -18.67
C ASP A 67 -28.47 -1.80 -18.35
N ALA A 68 -28.88 -0.53 -18.27
CA ALA A 68 -28.10 0.47 -17.54
C ALA A 68 -28.26 0.22 -16.04
N SER A 69 -27.65 -0.85 -15.53
CA SER A 69 -27.55 -1.12 -14.10
C SER A 69 -26.93 0.11 -13.43
N VAL A 70 -27.79 0.91 -12.77
CA VAL A 70 -27.33 1.96 -11.87
C VAL A 70 -26.51 1.24 -10.82
N ALA A 71 -25.19 1.38 -10.89
CA ALA A 71 -24.30 0.83 -9.88
C ALA A 71 -24.86 1.24 -8.52
N PRO A 72 -25.10 0.28 -7.59
CA PRO A 72 -25.73 0.59 -6.33
C PRO A 72 -24.98 1.73 -5.66
N ALA A 73 -25.71 2.72 -5.15
CA ALA A 73 -25.12 3.85 -4.45
C ALA A 73 -24.23 3.29 -3.33
N ARG A 74 -22.92 3.55 -3.41
CA ARG A 74 -21.98 3.08 -2.39
C ARG A 74 -22.36 3.70 -1.04
N PHE A 75 -22.12 2.94 0.03
CA PHE A 75 -22.41 3.30 1.41
C PHE A 75 -21.95 4.74 1.73
N VAL A 76 -22.77 5.53 2.43
CA VAL A 76 -22.39 6.86 2.94
C VAL A 76 -22.24 6.75 4.45
N ASP A 77 -21.04 7.05 4.95
CA ASP A 77 -20.72 6.98 6.38
C ASP A 77 -21.20 8.25 7.10
N THR A 78 -21.70 8.12 8.34
CA THR A 78 -22.11 9.26 9.18
C THR A 78 -20.99 10.26 9.45
N CYS A 79 -19.72 9.82 9.40
CA CYS A 79 -18.56 10.70 9.52
C CYS A 79 -18.50 11.77 8.43
N ASP A 80 -19.11 11.55 7.27
CA ASP A 80 -19.09 12.49 6.14
C ASP A 80 -19.82 13.80 6.46
N LEU A 81 -20.64 13.80 7.52
CA LEU A 81 -21.40 14.96 8.00
C LEU A 81 -20.79 15.58 9.27
N GLN A 82 -19.66 15.09 9.74
CA GLN A 82 -19.07 15.48 11.03
C GLN A 82 -17.77 16.25 10.83
N ALA A 83 -17.62 17.34 11.56
CA ALA A 83 -16.33 18.01 11.71
C ALA A 83 -15.60 17.39 12.91
N SER A 84 -14.50 16.69 12.64
CA SER A 84 -13.68 16.03 13.66
C SER A 84 -12.27 16.61 13.70
N ALA A 85 -11.73 16.74 14.92
CA ALA A 85 -10.39 17.26 15.17
C ALA A 85 -9.42 16.13 15.54
N CYS A 86 -8.12 16.38 15.33
CA CYS A 86 -7.06 15.47 15.72
C CYS A 86 -6.88 15.52 17.23
N THR A 87 -7.34 14.49 17.93
CA THR A 87 -7.20 14.42 19.38
C THR A 87 -5.77 14.06 19.78
N ALA A 88 -5.29 14.70 20.85
CA ALA A 88 -4.05 14.30 21.50
C ALA A 88 -4.20 12.93 22.18
N ALA A 89 -3.09 12.28 22.48
CA ALA A 89 -3.10 11.07 23.29
C ALA A 89 -3.76 11.33 24.66
N PRO A 90 -4.50 10.35 25.23
CA PRO A 90 -5.09 10.50 26.55
C PRO A 90 -4.03 10.82 27.61
N ALA A 91 -4.41 11.59 28.64
CA ALA A 91 -3.54 11.85 29.78
C ALA A 91 -3.11 10.53 30.44
N GLY A 92 -1.81 10.39 30.74
CA GLY A 92 -1.25 9.16 31.31
C GLY A 92 -1.05 8.02 30.31
N PHE A 93 -1.22 8.25 29.01
CA PHE A 93 -0.90 7.26 27.98
C PHE A 93 0.61 7.03 27.88
N THR A 94 1.06 5.85 28.32
CA THR A 94 2.46 5.42 28.32
C THR A 94 2.65 4.16 27.48
N GLU A 95 3.91 3.81 27.23
CA GLU A 95 4.23 2.59 26.47
C GLU A 95 3.63 1.35 27.13
N GLY A 96 2.94 0.52 26.34
CA GLY A 96 2.25 -0.68 26.84
C GLY A 96 0.86 -0.43 27.46
N SER A 97 0.32 0.79 27.38
CA SER A 97 -1.06 1.10 27.82
C SER A 97 -2.16 0.37 27.03
N GLY A 98 -1.80 -0.32 25.95
CA GLY A 98 -2.70 -0.97 25.03
C GLY A 98 -3.25 0.00 23.97
N LEU A 99 -4.40 -0.34 23.40
CA LEU A 99 -5.05 0.46 22.36
C LEU A 99 -5.90 1.56 23.00
N ALA A 100 -5.61 2.81 22.65
CA ALA A 100 -6.45 3.95 23.03
C ALA A 100 -7.28 4.42 21.82
N PRO A 101 -8.62 4.46 21.90
CA PRO A 101 -9.47 4.86 20.80
C PRO A 101 -9.24 6.33 20.42
N VAL A 102 -9.29 6.59 19.12
CA VAL A 102 -9.25 7.93 18.52
C VAL A 102 -10.52 8.12 17.72
N ASP A 103 -11.01 9.36 17.62
CA ASP A 103 -12.16 9.68 16.78
C ASP A 103 -11.87 9.32 15.31
N ARG A 104 -12.58 8.31 14.81
CA ARG A 104 -12.40 7.77 13.46
C ARG A 104 -12.79 8.76 12.37
N CYS A 105 -13.72 9.68 12.65
CA CYS A 105 -14.24 10.61 11.65
C CYS A 105 -13.21 11.68 11.25
N ALA A 106 -12.11 11.81 12.00
CA ALA A 106 -11.00 12.67 11.61
C ALA A 106 -10.16 12.08 10.45
N PHE A 107 -10.40 10.84 10.02
CA PHE A 107 -9.51 10.09 9.13
C PHE A 107 -10.17 9.66 7.82
N GLY A 108 -10.53 10.60 6.96
CA GLY A 108 -11.05 10.30 5.63
C GLY A 108 -9.98 9.91 4.60
N LEU A 109 -10.33 8.96 3.74
CA LEU A 109 -9.68 8.69 2.45
C LEU A 109 -10.67 8.93 1.32
N VAL A 110 -10.22 9.54 0.22
CA VAL A 110 -11.02 9.75 -0.99
C VAL A 110 -10.48 8.94 -2.16
N GLU A 111 -11.38 8.19 -2.79
CA GLU A 111 -11.12 7.40 -3.98
C GLU A 111 -10.84 8.29 -5.21
N SER A 112 -9.81 7.95 -5.98
CA SER A 112 -9.57 8.59 -7.28
C SER A 112 -10.67 8.24 -8.29
N ALA A 113 -10.99 9.19 -9.18
CA ALA A 113 -11.98 8.97 -10.23
C ALA A 113 -11.71 7.71 -11.08
N GLY A 114 -12.76 6.94 -11.34
CA GLY A 114 -12.70 5.75 -12.21
C GLY A 114 -12.17 4.47 -11.55
N LEU A 115 -11.86 4.47 -10.25
CA LEU A 115 -11.47 3.23 -9.58
C LEU A 115 -12.62 2.20 -9.57
N GLY A 116 -12.31 0.97 -9.95
CA GLY A 116 -13.28 -0.10 -10.18
C GLY A 116 -13.59 -0.36 -11.66
N THR A 117 -13.15 0.52 -12.56
CA THR A 117 -13.03 0.22 -13.99
C THR A 117 -11.54 0.17 -14.38
N THR A 118 -11.22 -0.47 -15.50
CA THR A 118 -9.84 -0.44 -16.02
C THR A 118 -9.56 0.95 -16.61
N PRO A 119 -8.55 1.71 -16.10
CA PRO A 119 -8.29 3.05 -16.62
C PRO A 119 -7.91 3.04 -18.10
N ALA A 120 -8.34 4.06 -18.84
CA ALA A 120 -8.11 4.16 -20.29
C ALA A 120 -6.62 4.03 -20.68
N LEU A 121 -5.71 4.56 -19.88
CA LEU A 121 -4.27 4.42 -20.11
C LEU A 121 -3.77 2.99 -19.89
N VAL A 122 -4.31 2.25 -18.92
CA VAL A 122 -3.98 0.82 -18.73
C VAL A 122 -4.48 0.02 -19.93
N THR A 123 -5.72 0.25 -20.36
CA THR A 123 -6.27 -0.36 -21.59
C THR A 123 -5.44 -0.03 -22.83
N ALA A 124 -4.92 1.21 -22.94
CA ALA A 124 -4.05 1.59 -24.04
C ALA A 124 -2.67 0.91 -23.98
N LEU A 125 -2.07 0.79 -22.79
CA LEU A 125 -0.83 0.03 -22.59
C LEU A 125 -1.01 -1.46 -22.95
N GLU A 126 -2.16 -2.06 -22.62
CA GLU A 126 -2.47 -3.45 -22.98
C GLU A 126 -2.54 -3.69 -24.49
N LYS A 127 -2.85 -2.67 -25.29
CA LYS A 127 -2.87 -2.78 -26.77
C LYS A 127 -1.47 -2.83 -27.38
N ILE A 128 -0.47 -2.29 -26.68
CA ILE A 128 0.91 -2.23 -27.16
C ILE A 128 1.88 -3.14 -26.37
N THR A 129 1.36 -3.90 -25.40
CA THR A 129 2.13 -4.86 -24.58
C THR A 129 1.41 -6.21 -24.53
N THR A 130 2.01 -7.20 -23.87
CA THR A 130 1.32 -8.47 -23.59
C THR A 130 0.83 -8.47 -22.15
N LYS A 131 -0.49 -8.53 -21.93
CA LYS A 131 -1.07 -8.77 -20.60
C LYS A 131 -0.85 -10.21 -20.15
N VAL A 132 -0.47 -10.38 -18.88
CA VAL A 132 -0.28 -11.67 -18.22
C VAL A 132 -0.89 -11.66 -16.83
N GLY A 133 -1.07 -12.83 -16.22
CA GLY A 133 -1.55 -12.99 -14.85
C GLY A 133 -0.45 -13.33 -13.85
N VAL A 134 -0.81 -13.37 -12.56
CA VAL A 134 0.10 -13.75 -11.47
C VAL A 134 0.74 -15.13 -11.69
N VAL A 135 -0.05 -16.11 -12.15
CA VAL A 135 0.45 -17.48 -12.39
C VAL A 135 1.54 -17.49 -13.45
N ASP A 136 1.45 -16.65 -14.47
CA ASP A 136 2.48 -16.54 -15.52
C ASP A 136 3.78 -15.97 -14.96
N VAL A 137 3.71 -14.95 -14.10
CA VAL A 137 4.89 -14.35 -13.44
C VAL A 137 5.57 -15.36 -12.51
N LEU A 138 4.78 -16.11 -11.73
CA LEU A 138 5.29 -17.16 -10.84
C LEU A 138 5.95 -18.30 -11.63
N ALA A 139 5.35 -18.71 -12.75
CA ALA A 139 5.90 -19.75 -13.62
C ALA A 139 7.21 -19.32 -14.31
N ASP A 140 7.37 -18.03 -14.58
CA ASP A 140 8.55 -17.46 -15.24
C ASP A 140 9.66 -17.04 -14.25
N ALA A 141 9.69 -17.55 -13.03
CA ALA A 141 10.69 -17.17 -12.02
C ALA A 141 12.15 -17.25 -12.53
N ASN A 142 12.96 -16.23 -12.24
CA ASN A 142 14.38 -16.16 -12.64
C ASN A 142 15.36 -16.08 -11.48
N ARG A 143 14.87 -16.15 -10.24
CA ARG A 143 15.67 -16.15 -9.03
C ARG A 143 15.25 -17.28 -8.10
N THR A 144 16.16 -17.71 -7.26
CA THR A 144 15.92 -18.76 -6.26
C THR A 144 16.03 -18.20 -4.85
N ALA A 145 15.07 -18.56 -4.00
CA ALA A 145 15.16 -18.32 -2.57
C ALA A 145 15.61 -19.60 -1.86
N THR A 146 16.39 -19.44 -0.79
CA THR A 146 16.97 -20.57 -0.05
C THR A 146 16.22 -20.79 1.24
N LYS A 147 15.59 -21.95 1.41
CA LYS A 147 14.91 -22.30 2.66
C LYS A 147 15.89 -22.23 3.84
N THR A 148 15.43 -21.68 4.96
CA THR A 148 16.19 -21.59 6.21
C THR A 148 15.29 -21.94 7.39
N THR A 149 15.90 -22.33 8.50
CA THR A 149 15.23 -22.44 9.81
C THR A 149 15.70 -21.36 10.78
N SER A 150 16.75 -20.62 10.42
CA SER A 150 17.34 -19.57 11.23
C SER A 150 16.88 -18.20 10.74
N VAL A 151 16.19 -17.48 11.62
CA VAL A 151 15.78 -16.08 11.44
C VAL A 151 16.48 -15.25 12.52
N PRO A 152 17.26 -14.21 12.18
CA PRO A 152 17.85 -13.28 13.16
C PRO A 152 16.78 -12.73 14.11
N GLY A 153 17.12 -12.49 15.37
CA GLY A 153 16.16 -12.19 16.45
C GLY A 153 15.47 -13.42 17.08
N SER A 154 15.52 -14.59 16.41
CA SER A 154 14.95 -15.86 16.88
C SER A 154 13.46 -15.77 17.29
N PRO A 155 12.56 -15.34 16.38
CA PRO A 155 11.13 -15.36 16.63
C PRO A 155 10.64 -16.76 17.05
N SER A 156 9.73 -16.80 18.01
CA SER A 156 9.20 -18.07 18.54
C SER A 156 8.28 -18.76 17.54
N GLY A 157 8.43 -20.07 17.36
CA GLY A 157 7.49 -20.85 16.54
C GLY A 157 7.59 -20.61 15.03
N VAL A 158 8.76 -20.24 14.51
CA VAL A 158 9.02 -20.20 13.06
C VAL A 158 8.66 -21.55 12.43
N ALA A 159 7.62 -21.54 11.60
CA ALA A 159 7.11 -22.71 10.89
C ALA A 159 7.67 -22.79 9.47
N TYR A 160 8.00 -21.63 8.87
CA TYR A 160 8.56 -21.53 7.54
C TYR A 160 9.46 -20.31 7.42
N ALA A 161 10.58 -20.42 6.71
CA ALA A 161 11.42 -19.27 6.39
C ALA A 161 12.28 -19.52 5.14
N PHE A 162 12.64 -18.45 4.46
CA PHE A 162 13.63 -18.45 3.38
C PHE A 162 14.46 -17.17 3.37
N ARG A 163 15.62 -17.24 2.72
CA ARG A 163 16.49 -16.11 2.39
C ARG A 163 16.41 -15.80 0.90
N TRP A 164 16.62 -14.54 0.56
CA TRP A 164 16.73 -14.08 -0.82
C TRP A 164 17.99 -14.65 -1.50
N GLN A 165 18.02 -14.58 -2.83
CA GLN A 165 19.27 -14.80 -3.57
C GLN A 165 20.32 -13.78 -3.12
N ASN A 166 21.61 -14.14 -3.20
CA ASN A 166 22.69 -13.37 -2.57
C ASN A 166 22.71 -11.88 -2.93
N ASP A 167 22.48 -11.52 -4.20
CA ASP A 167 22.45 -10.14 -4.67
C ASP A 167 21.29 -9.33 -4.07
N ASP A 168 20.11 -9.93 -3.95
CA ASP A 168 18.96 -9.30 -3.29
C ASP A 168 19.08 -9.32 -1.77
N ASN A 169 19.80 -10.29 -1.20
CA ASN A 169 20.03 -10.38 0.25
C ASN A 169 21.02 -9.31 0.72
N ALA A 170 22.09 -9.07 -0.05
CA ALA A 170 23.15 -8.11 0.26
C ALA A 170 22.87 -6.67 -0.24
N SER A 171 21.84 -6.49 -1.08
CA SER A 171 21.56 -5.20 -1.72
C SER A 171 21.21 -4.11 -0.70
N THR A 172 21.99 -3.02 -0.69
CA THR A 172 21.68 -1.77 0.04
C THR A 172 20.79 -0.81 -0.76
N GLN A 173 20.70 -1.00 -2.09
CA GLN A 173 19.84 -0.21 -2.97
C GLN A 173 18.37 -0.63 -2.84
N TRP A 174 18.09 -1.92 -3.05
CA TRP A 174 16.75 -2.48 -2.91
C TRP A 174 16.53 -3.02 -1.50
N VAL A 175 15.57 -2.43 -0.78
CA VAL A 175 15.24 -2.76 0.61
C VAL A 175 13.80 -3.27 0.68
N PRO A 176 13.55 -4.48 1.22
CA PRO A 176 12.21 -5.04 1.31
C PRO A 176 11.43 -4.42 2.48
N GLN A 177 10.11 -4.30 2.36
CA GLN A 177 9.27 -3.64 3.36
C GLN A 177 7.93 -4.36 3.61
N GLY A 178 7.02 -4.33 2.64
CA GLY A 178 5.66 -4.87 2.78
C GLY A 178 5.56 -6.36 2.47
N ILE A 179 4.58 -7.05 3.05
CA ILE A 179 4.29 -8.46 2.76
C ILE A 179 2.80 -8.75 2.64
N THR A 180 2.45 -9.53 1.62
CA THR A 180 1.14 -10.15 1.47
C THR A 180 1.29 -11.47 0.72
N GLY A 181 0.21 -12.10 0.31
CA GLY A 181 0.29 -13.39 -0.36
C GLY A 181 -1.07 -13.96 -0.71
N THR A 182 -1.05 -15.19 -1.23
CA THR A 182 -2.27 -15.88 -1.65
C THR A 182 -3.23 -16.17 -0.51
N ALA A 183 -2.77 -16.14 0.75
CA ALA A 183 -3.61 -16.21 1.94
C ALA A 183 -4.52 -14.97 2.13
N ASP A 184 -4.04 -13.79 1.74
CA ASP A 184 -4.85 -12.56 1.71
C ASP A 184 -5.69 -12.45 0.43
N ALA A 185 -5.21 -13.02 -0.67
CA ALA A 185 -5.93 -13.00 -1.95
C ALA A 185 -7.21 -13.85 -1.90
N ASP A 186 -7.08 -15.10 -1.46
CA ASP A 186 -8.13 -16.11 -1.53
C ASP A 186 -8.20 -16.92 -0.21
N PRO A 187 -9.38 -17.20 0.35
CA PRO A 187 -9.53 -17.96 1.59
C PRO A 187 -8.91 -19.37 1.57
N THR A 188 -8.72 -19.96 0.39
CA THR A 188 -8.04 -21.26 0.23
C THR A 188 -6.51 -21.16 0.39
N GLY A 189 -5.96 -19.95 0.47
CA GLY A 189 -4.52 -19.71 0.50
C GLY A 189 -3.84 -19.92 -0.86
N LYS A 190 -4.61 -19.99 -1.95
CA LYS A 190 -4.11 -20.29 -3.29
C LYS A 190 -4.75 -19.41 -4.36
N VAL A 191 -3.97 -19.05 -5.36
CA VAL A 191 -4.44 -18.39 -6.58
C VAL A 191 -3.94 -19.18 -7.79
N GLY A 192 -4.86 -19.65 -8.63
CA GLY A 192 -4.52 -20.50 -9.78
C GLY A 192 -3.75 -21.78 -9.39
N GLY A 193 -4.10 -22.37 -8.24
CA GLY A 193 -3.43 -23.56 -7.69
C GLY A 193 -2.07 -23.30 -7.04
N LYS A 194 -1.56 -22.07 -7.10
CA LYS A 194 -0.27 -21.66 -6.52
C LYS A 194 -0.43 -21.10 -5.12
N SER A 195 0.53 -21.41 -4.24
CA SER A 195 0.76 -20.66 -3.00
C SER A 195 1.90 -19.69 -3.26
N ALA A 196 1.74 -18.43 -2.86
CA ALA A 196 2.76 -17.41 -3.08
C ALA A 196 2.76 -16.34 -1.98
N VAL A 197 3.95 -15.74 -1.80
CA VAL A 197 4.16 -14.55 -0.98
C VAL A 197 4.64 -13.42 -1.89
N LEU A 198 4.06 -12.24 -1.72
CA LEU A 198 4.48 -11.01 -2.39
C LEU A 198 5.20 -10.12 -1.39
N VAL A 199 6.33 -9.55 -1.80
CA VAL A 199 7.12 -8.61 -0.97
C VAL A 199 7.45 -7.36 -1.76
N SER A 200 7.16 -6.17 -1.23
CA SER A 200 7.60 -4.92 -1.84
C SER A 200 9.05 -4.63 -1.51
N PHE A 201 9.80 -4.12 -2.48
CA PHE A 201 11.12 -3.54 -2.32
C PHE A 201 11.11 -2.13 -2.90
N TYR A 202 11.65 -1.16 -2.18
CA TYR A 202 11.89 0.18 -2.71
C TYR A 202 13.37 0.39 -2.99
N ASP A 203 13.65 1.25 -3.96
CA ASP A 203 15.00 1.74 -4.25
C ASP A 203 15.34 2.91 -3.31
N THR A 204 16.40 2.74 -2.50
CA THR A 204 16.89 3.73 -1.52
C THR A 204 17.66 4.89 -2.17
N ALA A 205 18.16 4.70 -3.40
CA ALA A 205 19.02 5.62 -4.13
C ALA A 205 19.94 6.51 -3.26
N GLU A 206 21.10 5.96 -2.88
CA GLU A 206 22.33 6.72 -2.57
C GLU A 206 23.41 6.43 -3.63
N ASN A 207 24.28 7.41 -3.91
CA ASN A 207 25.41 7.39 -4.85
C ASN A 207 25.08 7.19 -6.34
N GLY A 208 24.62 8.26 -6.99
CA GLY A 208 24.77 8.47 -8.45
C GLY A 208 23.86 7.66 -9.37
N THR A 209 22.97 6.80 -8.86
CA THR A 209 21.94 6.10 -9.65
C THR A 209 20.59 6.79 -9.54
N SER A 210 19.79 6.68 -10.60
CA SER A 210 18.40 7.16 -10.60
C SER A 210 17.51 6.17 -9.85
N ASN A 211 16.81 6.63 -8.80
CA ASN A 211 15.77 5.86 -8.10
C ASN A 211 14.81 5.19 -9.12
N GLU A 212 14.81 3.85 -9.17
CA GLU A 212 14.04 3.03 -10.11
C GLU A 212 12.61 2.75 -9.63
N GLY A 213 12.27 3.14 -8.40
CA GLY A 213 10.93 3.04 -7.84
C GLY A 213 10.73 1.83 -6.93
N VAL A 214 9.60 1.15 -7.11
CA VAL A 214 9.19 0.00 -6.28
C VAL A 214 9.03 -1.23 -7.15
N ARG A 215 9.58 -2.36 -6.69
CA ARG A 215 9.41 -3.66 -7.31
C ARG A 215 8.74 -4.63 -6.34
N ILE A 216 7.91 -5.52 -6.85
CA ILE A 216 7.25 -6.57 -6.07
C ILE A 216 7.88 -7.91 -6.43
N ALA A 217 8.43 -8.61 -5.43
CA ALA A 217 8.85 -10.01 -5.56
C ALA A 217 7.61 -10.89 -5.56
N PHE A 218 7.39 -11.66 -6.61
CA PHE A 218 6.40 -12.73 -6.66
C PHE A 218 7.10 -14.04 -6.32
N VAL A 219 6.97 -14.50 -5.07
CA VAL A 219 7.65 -15.72 -4.57
C VAL A 219 6.69 -16.90 -4.63
N ASP A 220 6.94 -17.86 -5.53
CA ASP A 220 6.22 -19.13 -5.57
C ASP A 220 6.68 -20.02 -4.39
N THR A 221 5.77 -20.26 -3.45
CA THR A 221 5.98 -21.11 -2.27
C THR A 221 5.24 -22.44 -2.38
N THR A 222 4.67 -22.75 -3.54
CA THR A 222 3.96 -24.02 -3.81
C THR A 222 4.85 -25.22 -3.57
N THR A 223 6.15 -25.11 -3.90
CA THR A 223 7.18 -26.07 -3.52
C THR A 223 7.99 -25.48 -2.36
N PRO A 224 7.58 -25.66 -1.09
CA PRO A 224 8.13 -24.91 0.04
C PRO A 224 9.62 -25.16 0.29
N ASN A 225 10.18 -26.27 -0.21
CA ASN A 225 11.62 -26.55 -0.06
C ASN A 225 12.50 -25.87 -1.11
N ALA A 226 11.91 -25.32 -2.17
CA ALA A 226 12.65 -24.68 -3.27
C ALA A 226 11.87 -23.47 -3.81
N PRO A 227 11.61 -22.44 -2.98
CA PRO A 227 10.90 -21.25 -3.43
C PRO A 227 11.68 -20.53 -4.53
N LYS A 228 10.95 -20.02 -5.53
CA LYS A 228 11.52 -19.26 -6.65
C LYS A 228 10.74 -17.97 -6.82
N TYR A 229 11.39 -16.95 -7.37
CA TYR A 229 10.75 -15.65 -7.52
C TYR A 229 11.18 -14.90 -8.76
N ARG A 230 10.37 -13.89 -9.09
CA ARG A 230 10.68 -12.85 -10.08
C ARG A 230 10.09 -11.54 -9.60
N PHE A 231 10.71 -10.44 -10.03
CA PHE A 231 10.21 -9.09 -9.77
C PHE A 231 9.31 -8.56 -10.90
N ALA A 232 8.29 -7.80 -10.53
CA ALA A 232 7.60 -6.86 -11.41
C ALA A 232 7.69 -5.44 -10.84
N LEU A 233 7.89 -4.44 -11.70
CA LEU A 233 8.03 -3.05 -11.28
C LEU A 233 6.67 -2.35 -11.20
N LEU A 234 6.39 -1.59 -10.14
CA LEU A 234 5.20 -0.76 -10.05
C LEU A 234 5.37 0.50 -10.89
N VAL A 235 4.38 0.78 -11.75
CA VAL A 235 4.44 1.93 -12.67
C VAL A 235 3.16 2.77 -12.63
N MET A 236 3.30 4.08 -12.88
CA MET A 236 2.19 5.02 -13.05
C MET A 236 1.95 5.22 -14.55
N PRO A 237 0.80 4.80 -15.09
CA PRO A 237 0.43 5.15 -16.46
C PRO A 237 0.38 6.67 -16.67
N LYS A 238 0.87 7.14 -17.83
CA LYS A 238 0.81 8.55 -18.26
C LYS A 238 0.68 8.65 -19.78
N GLY A 239 0.65 9.88 -20.30
CA GLY A 239 0.53 10.15 -21.73
C GLY A 239 -0.93 10.18 -22.19
N SER A 240 -1.21 9.65 -23.38
CA SER A 240 -2.55 9.60 -23.96
C SER A 240 -2.91 8.20 -24.42
N ALA A 241 -4.17 7.94 -24.77
CA ALA A 241 -4.57 6.65 -25.32
C ALA A 241 -3.88 6.31 -26.65
N ALA A 242 -3.46 7.33 -27.43
CA ALA A 242 -2.75 7.15 -28.69
C ALA A 242 -1.23 6.98 -28.50
N ALA A 243 -0.68 7.53 -27.42
CA ALA A 243 0.73 7.40 -27.06
C ALA A 243 0.86 7.09 -25.55
N PRO A 244 0.43 5.89 -25.11
CA PRO A 244 0.47 5.53 -23.72
C PRO A 244 1.91 5.21 -23.30
N THR A 245 2.28 5.65 -22.11
CA THR A 245 3.60 5.37 -21.52
C THR A 245 3.47 5.33 -19.99
N PHE A 246 4.56 5.18 -19.26
CA PHE A 246 4.53 5.10 -17.81
C PHE A 246 5.83 5.59 -17.17
N ASP A 247 5.73 6.02 -15.92
CA ASP A 247 6.86 6.34 -15.04
C ASP A 247 6.95 5.34 -13.88
N PRO A 248 8.13 5.13 -13.27
CA PRO A 248 8.22 4.27 -12.10
C PRO A 248 7.50 4.90 -10.90
N VAL A 249 6.91 4.07 -10.05
CA VAL A 249 6.34 4.53 -8.79
C VAL A 249 7.47 4.69 -7.77
N LYS A 250 7.82 5.94 -7.45
CA LYS A 250 8.93 6.28 -6.53
C LYS A 250 8.40 6.63 -5.14
N ILE A 251 8.17 5.59 -4.33
CA ILE A 251 7.69 5.69 -2.95
C ILE A 251 8.40 4.66 -2.09
N HIS A 252 8.19 4.73 -0.77
CA HIS A 252 8.74 3.75 0.18
C HIS A 252 8.05 2.37 0.12
N ALA A 253 6.75 2.34 -0.21
CA ALA A 253 5.93 1.11 -0.27
C ALA A 253 6.06 0.24 0.99
N GLY A 254 5.97 0.88 2.15
CA GLY A 254 6.25 0.26 3.45
C GLY A 254 5.34 -0.93 3.81
N GLY A 255 4.14 -0.99 3.22
CA GLY A 255 3.26 -2.15 3.33
C GLY A 255 2.43 -2.41 2.09
N ILE A 256 2.01 -3.67 1.94
CA ILE A 256 1.17 -4.13 0.84
C ILE A 256 0.13 -5.14 1.29
N ALA A 257 -1.07 -5.08 0.74
CA ALA A 257 -2.14 -6.05 1.01
C ALA A 257 -2.81 -6.48 -0.29
N TRP A 258 -2.93 -7.78 -0.52
CA TRP A 258 -3.60 -8.35 -1.68
C TRP A 258 -5.01 -8.82 -1.31
N TYR A 259 -6.05 -8.16 -1.82
CA TYR A 259 -7.44 -8.59 -1.62
C TYR A 259 -8.17 -8.76 -2.96
N GLY A 260 -8.70 -9.95 -3.22
CA GLY A 260 -9.33 -10.27 -4.49
C GLY A 260 -8.35 -10.09 -5.66
N ASN A 261 -8.60 -9.11 -6.52
CA ASN A 261 -7.73 -8.78 -7.65
C ASN A 261 -6.73 -7.66 -7.34
N PHE A 262 -6.93 -6.92 -6.24
CA PHE A 262 -6.22 -5.69 -6.00
C PHE A 262 -5.03 -5.88 -5.07
N LEU A 263 -3.94 -5.20 -5.40
CA LEU A 263 -2.80 -4.98 -4.53
C LEU A 263 -2.83 -3.53 -4.04
N TYR A 264 -3.04 -3.35 -2.75
CA TYR A 264 -2.95 -2.08 -2.05
C TYR A 264 -1.51 -1.85 -1.64
N VAL A 265 -1.01 -0.63 -1.83
CA VAL A 265 0.37 -0.26 -1.49
C VAL A 265 0.34 1.04 -0.70
N ALA A 266 0.94 1.03 0.49
CA ALA A 266 1.06 2.22 1.34
C ALA A 266 1.96 3.27 0.68
N ASP A 267 1.45 4.50 0.56
CA ASP A 267 2.20 5.69 0.14
C ASP A 267 2.20 6.69 1.31
N THR A 268 3.36 6.86 1.94
CA THR A 268 3.54 7.43 3.28
C THR A 268 2.73 8.68 3.57
N THR A 269 2.67 9.62 2.65
CA THR A 269 1.99 10.91 2.85
C THR A 269 0.78 11.09 1.95
N ARG A 270 0.43 10.08 1.14
CA ARG A 270 -0.67 10.17 0.17
C ARG A 270 -1.83 9.24 0.49
N GLY A 271 -1.59 8.11 1.16
CA GLY A 271 -2.62 7.12 1.50
C GLY A 271 -2.31 5.75 0.90
N LEU A 272 -3.20 5.25 0.03
CA LEU A 272 -3.04 3.95 -0.62
C LEU A 272 -3.03 4.08 -2.14
N ARG A 273 -2.05 3.46 -2.79
CA ARG A 273 -2.11 3.20 -4.24
C ARG A 273 -2.75 1.84 -4.48
N VAL A 274 -3.49 1.73 -5.58
CA VAL A 274 -4.21 0.51 -5.94
C VAL A 274 -3.72 0.04 -7.30
N PHE A 275 -3.29 -1.21 -7.33
CA PHE A 275 -2.89 -1.94 -8.52
C PHE A 275 -3.82 -3.14 -8.70
N ASP A 276 -3.99 -3.61 -9.92
CA ASP A 276 -4.83 -4.77 -10.21
C ASP A 276 -3.98 -5.86 -10.86
N LEU A 277 -3.88 -6.99 -10.18
CA LEU A 277 -3.02 -8.12 -10.55
C LEU A 277 -3.50 -8.87 -11.79
N ARG A 278 -4.65 -8.51 -12.36
CA ARG A 278 -5.11 -8.96 -13.68
C ARG A 278 -4.46 -8.20 -14.83
N HIS A 279 -3.84 -7.05 -14.55
CA HIS A 279 -3.32 -6.09 -15.53
C HIS A 279 -1.78 -6.03 -15.53
N ILE A 280 -1.09 -7.13 -15.22
CA ILE A 280 0.38 -7.20 -15.32
C ILE A 280 0.79 -7.21 -16.79
N LEU A 281 1.77 -6.37 -17.16
CA LEU A 281 2.21 -6.21 -18.55
C LEU A 281 3.63 -6.73 -18.72
N ARG A 282 3.86 -7.55 -19.73
CA ARG A 282 5.19 -7.94 -20.18
C ARG A 282 5.79 -6.84 -21.07
N VAL A 283 7.01 -6.42 -20.75
CA VAL A 283 7.75 -5.37 -21.46
C VAL A 283 9.11 -5.89 -21.93
N ALA A 284 9.79 -5.11 -22.76
CA ALA A 284 11.11 -5.47 -23.27
C ALA A 284 12.18 -5.31 -22.17
N THR A 285 13.18 -6.21 -22.19
CA THR A 285 14.27 -6.27 -21.21
C THR A 285 15.60 -5.76 -21.76
N ASP A 286 15.62 -5.31 -23.01
CA ASP A 286 16.79 -4.68 -23.62
C ASP A 286 17.02 -3.27 -23.04
N ALA A 287 18.24 -2.77 -23.17
CA ALA A 287 18.59 -1.45 -22.66
C ALA A 287 17.82 -0.34 -23.41
N GLY A 288 17.43 0.71 -22.70
CA GLY A 288 16.80 1.88 -23.29
C GLY A 288 16.12 2.77 -22.26
N ALA A 289 15.52 3.86 -22.74
CA ALA A 289 14.78 4.79 -21.89
C ALA A 289 13.57 4.11 -21.25
N PHE A 290 13.30 4.48 -20.00
CA PHE A 290 12.13 4.02 -19.27
C PHE A 290 10.83 4.53 -19.92
N GLY A 291 9.81 3.68 -19.97
CA GLY A 291 8.52 3.98 -20.61
C GLY A 291 8.38 3.36 -22.01
N CYS A 292 7.41 3.85 -22.77
CA CYS A 292 7.07 3.34 -24.09
C CYS A 292 7.44 4.32 -25.22
N THR A 293 7.99 3.78 -26.31
CA THR A 293 8.19 4.47 -27.59
C THR A 293 7.60 3.59 -28.70
N GLY A 294 6.53 4.08 -29.35
CA GLY A 294 5.74 3.26 -30.25
C GLY A 294 5.16 2.06 -29.52
N THR A 295 5.45 0.84 -30.01
CA THR A 295 5.00 -0.43 -29.40
C THR A 295 6.02 -1.07 -28.48
N THR A 296 7.16 -0.41 -28.22
CA THR A 296 8.20 -0.96 -27.35
C THR A 296 8.20 -0.23 -26.02
N CYS A 297 7.91 -0.96 -24.95
CA CYS A 297 7.97 -0.47 -23.58
C CYS A 297 9.18 -1.08 -22.86
N ARG A 298 9.85 -0.30 -22.01
CA ARG A 298 11.01 -0.72 -21.21
C ARG A 298 10.88 -0.23 -19.78
N ALA A 299 11.40 -1.01 -18.85
CA ALA A 299 11.37 -0.69 -17.43
C ALA A 299 12.65 -1.16 -16.76
N ALA A 300 13.80 -0.51 -17.00
CA ALA A 300 15.08 -0.81 -16.34
C ALA A 300 15.45 -2.32 -16.30
N GLY A 301 15.23 -3.04 -17.40
CA GLY A 301 15.51 -4.49 -17.50
C GLY A 301 14.48 -5.42 -16.84
N TYR A 302 13.46 -4.89 -16.14
CA TYR A 302 12.35 -5.69 -15.64
C TYR A 302 11.49 -6.21 -16.81
N LYS A 303 11.16 -7.51 -16.78
CA LYS A 303 10.30 -8.15 -17.78
C LYS A 303 8.82 -7.85 -17.58
N TYR A 304 8.42 -7.47 -16.37
CA TYR A 304 7.04 -7.23 -16.00
C TYR A 304 6.89 -5.89 -15.30
N VAL A 305 5.83 -5.17 -15.65
CA VAL A 305 5.36 -3.98 -14.93
C VAL A 305 3.93 -4.19 -14.45
N LEU A 306 3.61 -3.63 -13.30
CA LEU A 306 2.27 -3.61 -12.73
C LEU A 306 1.77 -2.16 -12.70
N PRO A 307 0.87 -1.77 -13.62
CA PRO A 307 0.36 -0.41 -13.70
C PRO A 307 -0.63 -0.10 -12.57
N GLN A 308 -0.51 1.10 -11.99
CA GLN A 308 -1.49 1.62 -11.04
C GLN A 308 -2.86 1.80 -11.72
N VAL A 309 -3.92 1.33 -11.07
CA VAL A 309 -5.31 1.47 -11.55
C VAL A 309 -6.08 2.56 -10.81
N GLY A 310 -5.62 2.97 -9.64
CA GLY A 310 -6.23 4.06 -8.86
C GLY A 310 -5.51 4.29 -7.55
N LYS A 311 -6.14 5.06 -6.67
CA LYS A 311 -5.61 5.39 -5.35
C LYS A 311 -6.73 5.85 -4.40
N TYR A 312 -6.40 5.86 -3.12
CA TYR A 312 -7.16 6.48 -2.05
C TYR A 312 -6.27 7.56 -1.42
N ASP A 313 -6.63 8.81 -1.63
CA ASP A 313 -5.89 9.97 -1.14
C ASP A 313 -6.35 10.37 0.27
N ILE A 314 -5.41 10.76 1.13
CA ILE A 314 -5.70 11.30 2.46
C ILE A 314 -6.44 12.64 2.34
N THR A 315 -7.59 12.75 3.02
CA THR A 315 -8.30 14.04 3.21
C THR A 315 -8.21 14.55 4.65
N SER A 316 -7.70 13.72 5.56
CA SER A 316 -7.53 14.04 6.98
C SER A 316 -6.55 15.20 7.24
N ALA A 317 -7.00 16.19 8.01
CA ALA A 317 -6.12 17.22 8.57
C ALA A 317 -5.09 16.66 9.58
N CYS A 318 -5.26 15.43 10.04
CA CYS A 318 -4.37 14.76 10.99
C CYS A 318 -3.13 14.13 10.35
N LYS A 319 -2.98 14.30 9.03
CA LYS A 319 -1.82 13.91 8.23
C LYS A 319 -1.29 12.51 8.59
N PRO A 320 -2.12 11.46 8.50
CA PRO A 320 -1.70 10.09 8.78
C PRO A 320 -0.50 9.69 7.91
N LEU A 321 0.48 9.03 8.52
CA LEU A 321 1.70 8.56 7.87
C LEU A 321 1.62 7.06 7.56
N PHE A 322 1.18 6.69 6.36
CA PHE A 322 0.97 5.29 5.99
C PHE A 322 2.31 4.54 5.87
N SER A 323 2.65 3.75 6.87
CA SER A 323 3.87 2.94 6.87
C SER A 323 3.62 1.50 6.46
N PHE A 324 2.47 0.93 6.82
CA PHE A 324 2.16 -0.47 6.53
C PHE A 324 0.69 -0.67 6.20
N VAL A 325 0.34 -1.81 5.60
CA VAL A 325 -1.04 -2.22 5.37
C VAL A 325 -1.15 -3.74 5.26
N SER A 326 -2.05 -4.34 6.01
CA SER A 326 -2.38 -5.78 5.96
C SER A 326 -3.89 -6.00 5.80
N LEU A 327 -4.33 -7.26 5.75
CA LEU A 327 -5.74 -7.65 5.65
C LEU A 327 -6.25 -8.25 6.97
N ASP A 328 -7.34 -7.69 7.51
CA ASP A 328 -8.22 -8.39 8.44
C ASP A 328 -9.33 -9.07 7.65
N ARG A 329 -9.11 -10.34 7.30
CA ARG A 329 -10.09 -11.12 6.54
C ARG A 329 -11.32 -11.48 7.38
N LYS A 330 -11.18 -11.56 8.71
CA LYS A 330 -12.21 -12.08 9.61
C LYS A 330 -13.15 -11.02 10.15
N SER A 331 -12.83 -9.73 9.97
CA SER A 331 -13.81 -8.68 10.23
C SER A 331 -15.01 -8.80 9.29
N ASP A 332 -16.16 -8.28 9.72
CA ASP A 332 -17.37 -8.22 8.90
C ASP A 332 -17.77 -6.76 8.64
N PRO A 333 -17.63 -6.28 7.39
CA PRO A 333 -16.94 -6.91 6.27
C PRO A 333 -15.42 -6.96 6.49
N PRO A 334 -14.67 -7.66 5.62
CA PRO A 334 -13.22 -7.63 5.62
C PRO A 334 -12.68 -6.19 5.58
N ALA A 335 -11.48 -5.98 6.13
CA ALA A 335 -10.92 -4.64 6.22
C ALA A 335 -9.42 -4.63 5.96
N LEU A 336 -8.92 -3.54 5.40
CA LEU A 336 -7.49 -3.25 5.43
C LEU A 336 -7.11 -2.71 6.80
N VAL A 337 -5.97 -3.13 7.33
CA VAL A 337 -5.39 -2.62 8.57
C VAL A 337 -4.13 -1.86 8.21
N SER A 338 -4.16 -0.53 8.26
CA SER A 338 -2.97 0.30 8.03
C SER A 338 -2.51 0.97 9.31
N GLY A 339 -1.33 1.57 9.29
CA GLY A 339 -0.85 2.35 10.42
C GLY A 339 0.47 3.04 10.16
N GLU A 340 0.97 3.65 11.22
CA GLU A 340 2.05 4.63 11.14
C GLU A 340 3.31 4.17 11.86
N TYR A 341 4.45 4.46 11.24
CA TYR A 341 5.73 4.43 11.91
C TYR A 341 5.98 5.77 12.60
N CYS A 342 6.08 5.73 13.93
CA CYS A 342 6.43 6.89 14.74
C CYS A 342 7.73 6.68 15.51
N SER A 343 8.62 7.65 15.36
CA SER A 343 9.86 7.81 16.10
C SER A 343 9.85 9.16 16.82
N THR A 344 10.98 9.57 17.40
CA THR A 344 11.13 10.91 17.98
C THR A 344 11.08 12.03 16.95
N THR A 345 11.21 11.73 15.65
CA THR A 345 11.26 12.72 14.57
C THR A 345 10.18 12.53 13.51
N ALA A 346 9.63 11.33 13.34
CA ALA A 346 8.60 11.07 12.33
C ALA A 346 7.22 11.63 12.72
N CYS A 347 6.91 11.69 14.02
CA CYS A 347 5.61 12.10 14.53
C CYS A 347 5.76 13.09 15.70
N SER A 348 4.63 13.58 16.23
CA SER A 348 4.60 14.46 17.43
C SER A 348 5.18 13.80 18.69
N GLY A 349 5.34 12.49 18.68
CA GLY A 349 6.08 11.73 19.67
C GLY A 349 6.20 10.26 19.28
N PRO A 350 7.07 9.50 19.96
CA PRO A 350 7.35 8.10 19.60
C PRO A 350 6.17 7.16 19.88
N LEU A 351 5.15 7.60 20.64
CA LEU A 351 3.92 6.84 20.93
C LEU A 351 2.68 7.39 20.18
N ALA A 352 2.88 8.33 19.25
CA ALA A 352 1.79 8.95 18.50
C ALA A 352 1.26 8.08 17.35
N GLY A 353 1.87 6.92 17.10
CA GLY A 353 1.52 6.04 15.99
C GLY A 353 0.14 5.44 16.14
N ARG A 354 -0.65 5.55 15.07
CA ARG A 354 -2.02 5.04 14.99
C ARG A 354 -2.10 3.80 14.10
N VAL A 355 -3.15 3.00 14.35
CA VAL A 355 -3.63 1.94 13.46
C VAL A 355 -5.07 2.22 13.08
N TYR A 356 -5.42 1.88 11.84
CA TYR A 356 -6.68 2.17 11.19
C TYR A 356 -7.27 0.89 10.62
N ARG A 357 -8.59 0.69 10.73
CA ARG A 357 -9.31 -0.42 10.12
C ARG A 357 -10.25 0.10 9.03
N TRP A 358 -9.92 -0.08 7.76
CA TRP A 358 -10.64 0.44 6.60
C TRP A 358 -11.57 -0.62 6.02
N PRO A 359 -12.89 -0.43 6.06
CA PRO A 359 -13.81 -1.45 5.60
C PRO A 359 -13.73 -1.63 4.08
N LEU A 360 -13.56 -2.87 3.63
CA LEU A 360 -13.69 -3.26 2.23
C LEU A 360 -15.14 -3.61 1.91
N ASP A 361 -15.49 -3.50 0.64
CA ASP A 361 -16.66 -4.13 0.06
C ASP A 361 -16.23 -5.48 -0.57
N PRO A 362 -16.70 -6.63 -0.04
CA PRO A 362 -16.29 -7.93 -0.55
C PRO A 362 -16.77 -8.21 -1.98
N ALA A 363 -17.80 -7.53 -2.48
CA ALA A 363 -18.29 -7.72 -3.83
C ALA A 363 -17.36 -7.08 -4.87
N THR A 364 -16.85 -5.89 -4.57
CA THR A 364 -15.98 -5.14 -5.48
C THR A 364 -14.50 -5.36 -5.22
N GLY A 365 -14.13 -5.74 -4.01
CA GLY A 365 -12.74 -5.80 -3.58
C GLY A 365 -12.13 -4.44 -3.24
N LEU A 366 -12.91 -3.36 -3.28
CA LEU A 366 -12.50 -1.97 -3.04
C LEU A 366 -12.86 -1.51 -1.62
N LEU A 367 -12.41 -0.30 -1.21
CA LEU A 367 -12.94 0.29 0.02
C LEU A 367 -14.45 0.56 -0.14
N ARG A 368 -15.19 0.42 0.97
CA ARG A 368 -16.67 0.35 0.94
C ARG A 368 -17.34 1.58 0.33
N SER A 369 -16.68 2.74 0.36
CA SER A 369 -17.24 4.00 -0.12
C SER A 369 -16.19 4.86 -0.84
N LYS A 370 -16.64 5.81 -1.66
CA LYS A 370 -15.71 6.71 -2.37
C LYS A 370 -14.97 7.62 -1.39
N THR A 371 -15.69 8.18 -0.41
CA THR A 371 -15.10 8.75 0.80
C THR A 371 -15.21 7.71 1.89
N THR A 372 -14.11 7.05 2.24
CA THR A 372 -14.07 6.00 3.26
C THR A 372 -13.44 6.54 4.53
N PHE A 373 -14.10 6.27 5.66
CA PHE A 373 -13.55 6.44 7.00
C PHE A 373 -13.24 5.06 7.58
N PRO A 374 -12.23 4.92 8.45
CA PRO A 374 -11.99 3.68 9.14
C PRO A 374 -13.15 3.40 10.10
N THR A 375 -13.44 2.13 10.37
CA THR A 375 -14.40 1.74 11.42
C THR A 375 -13.82 1.90 12.81
N GLN A 376 -12.49 1.80 12.93
CA GLN A 376 -11.75 1.93 14.17
C GLN A 376 -10.41 2.62 13.94
N VAL A 377 -10.03 3.47 14.88
CA VAL A 377 -8.70 4.08 14.97
C VAL A 377 -8.21 3.96 16.39
N PHE A 378 -6.98 3.49 16.55
CA PHE A 378 -6.34 3.38 17.86
C PHE A 378 -4.93 3.97 17.83
N LEU A 379 -4.54 4.65 18.91
CA LEU A 379 -3.12 4.78 19.25
C LEU A 379 -2.60 3.42 19.70
N THR A 380 -1.41 3.06 19.24
CA THR A 380 -0.84 1.72 19.45
C THR A 380 -0.18 1.52 20.81
N SER A 381 0.23 2.62 21.47
CA SER A 381 1.05 2.63 22.70
C SER A 381 2.44 2.00 22.55
N HIS A 382 2.93 1.82 21.33
CA HIS A 382 4.23 1.22 21.06
C HIS A 382 5.01 2.06 20.04
N LYS A 383 6.34 2.03 20.16
CA LYS A 383 7.25 2.83 19.35
C LYS A 383 7.65 2.07 18.08
N GLN A 384 7.98 2.81 17.02
CA GLN A 384 8.61 2.27 15.81
C GLN A 384 7.88 1.01 15.30
N VAL A 385 6.55 1.08 15.24
CA VAL A 385 5.72 0.01 14.69
C VAL A 385 5.90 0.02 13.18
N GLN A 386 6.39 -1.09 12.63
CA GLN A 386 6.68 -1.29 11.21
C GLN A 386 5.58 -2.06 10.49
N GLY A 387 4.76 -2.81 11.23
CA GLY A 387 3.68 -3.63 10.68
C GLY A 387 2.57 -3.84 11.70
N ALA A 388 1.34 -3.97 11.23
CA ALA A 388 0.23 -4.42 12.06
C ALA A 388 -0.70 -5.36 11.30
N ALA A 389 -1.17 -6.40 11.99
CA ALA A 389 -2.27 -7.23 11.54
C ALA A 389 -3.27 -7.44 12.66
N SER A 390 -4.55 -7.64 12.34
CA SER A 390 -5.57 -7.92 13.36
C SER A 390 -6.31 -9.23 13.13
N VAL A 391 -6.72 -9.83 14.25
CA VAL A 391 -7.58 -11.00 14.29
C VAL A 391 -8.64 -10.75 15.36
N GLY A 392 -9.84 -10.35 14.94
CA GLY A 392 -10.87 -9.86 15.86
C GLY A 392 -10.43 -8.58 16.58
N ASP A 393 -10.54 -8.57 17.91
CA ASP A 393 -10.12 -7.42 18.75
C ASP A 393 -8.66 -7.48 19.20
N THR A 394 -7.87 -8.37 18.60
CA THR A 394 -6.43 -8.50 18.86
C THR A 394 -5.65 -7.91 17.70
N TYR A 395 -4.69 -7.05 18.01
CA TYR A 395 -3.69 -6.55 17.08
C TYR A 395 -2.32 -7.17 17.38
N TYR A 396 -1.62 -7.56 16.32
CA TYR A 396 -0.21 -7.92 16.33
C TYR A 396 0.55 -6.75 15.74
N LEU A 397 1.54 -6.23 16.44
CA LEU A 397 2.33 -5.07 16.04
C LEU A 397 3.80 -5.49 15.96
N SER A 398 4.34 -5.47 14.75
CA SER A 398 5.77 -5.67 14.47
C SER A 398 6.50 -4.36 14.74
N SER A 399 7.54 -4.39 15.57
CA SER A 399 8.26 -3.19 15.98
C SER A 399 9.75 -3.37 15.84
N SER A 400 10.40 -2.35 15.27
CA SER A 400 11.85 -2.26 15.15
C SER A 400 12.50 -1.51 16.32
N ALA A 401 11.79 -1.27 17.43
CA ALA A 401 12.36 -0.59 18.60
C ALA A 401 13.27 -1.49 19.46
N PRO A 402 14.48 -1.03 19.87
CA PRO A 402 15.16 0.15 19.35
C PRO A 402 15.68 -0.10 17.93
N ALA A 403 15.67 0.93 17.08
CA ALA A 403 16.07 0.85 15.68
C ALA A 403 17.35 0.03 15.46
N ALA A 404 17.34 -0.83 14.43
CA ALA A 404 18.41 -1.79 14.11
C ALA A 404 18.73 -2.82 15.22
N GLY A 405 17.87 -2.92 16.24
CA GLY A 405 17.97 -3.89 17.32
C GLY A 405 17.14 -5.16 17.07
N ALA A 406 17.11 -6.01 18.11
CA ALA A 406 16.19 -7.14 18.16
C ALA A 406 14.77 -6.61 18.23
N GLY A 407 14.00 -6.79 17.15
CA GLY A 407 12.63 -6.33 17.07
C GLY A 407 11.72 -7.01 18.09
N ALA A 408 10.56 -6.43 18.30
CA ALA A 408 9.53 -6.93 19.19
C ALA A 408 8.22 -7.19 18.44
N LEU A 409 7.51 -8.23 18.87
CA LEU A 409 6.12 -8.42 18.49
C LEU A 409 5.26 -8.10 19.71
N TYR A 410 4.42 -7.08 19.59
CA TYR A 410 3.41 -6.79 20.60
C TYR A 410 2.09 -7.41 20.17
N ARG A 411 1.49 -8.19 21.06
CA ARG A 411 0.10 -8.61 20.91
C ARG A 411 -0.74 -7.77 21.85
N VAL A 412 -1.71 -7.04 21.31
CA VAL A 412 -2.46 -6.01 22.05
C VAL A 412 -3.96 -6.26 21.91
N SER A 413 -4.69 -6.16 23.02
CA SER A 413 -6.15 -6.19 23.03
C SER A 413 -6.70 -5.35 24.17
N GLY A 414 -7.56 -4.38 23.84
CA GLY A 414 -8.02 -3.38 24.80
C GLY A 414 -6.83 -2.69 25.48
N LYS A 415 -6.81 -2.69 26.81
CA LYS A 415 -5.76 -2.07 27.65
C LYS A 415 -4.61 -3.02 28.03
N LYS A 416 -4.49 -4.16 27.35
CA LYS A 416 -3.49 -5.19 27.66
C LYS A 416 -2.54 -5.38 26.48
N SER A 417 -1.27 -5.59 26.78
CA SER A 417 -0.21 -5.86 25.80
C SER A 417 0.74 -6.94 26.32
N ALA A 418 1.09 -7.88 25.45
CA ALA A 418 2.14 -8.87 25.70
C ALA A 418 3.26 -8.70 24.66
N THR A 419 4.49 -8.69 25.14
CA THR A 419 5.70 -8.56 24.31
C THR A 419 6.32 -9.93 24.06
N SER A 420 6.73 -10.18 22.84
CA SER A 420 7.49 -11.38 22.45
C SER A 420 8.70 -11.02 21.60
N ARG A 421 9.70 -11.92 21.59
CA ARG A 421 10.82 -11.82 20.64
C ARG A 421 10.29 -11.92 19.21
N TRP A 422 10.85 -11.09 18.35
CA TRP A 422 10.56 -11.09 16.92
C TRP A 422 11.86 -11.13 16.12
N SER A 423 11.81 -10.91 14.80
CA SER A 423 13.06 -10.83 14.04
C SER A 423 13.82 -9.53 14.29
N ASP A 424 15.11 -9.55 14.04
CA ASP A 424 15.90 -8.31 13.91
C ASP A 424 15.41 -7.52 12.69
N SER A 425 15.37 -6.19 12.79
CA SER A 425 14.87 -5.25 11.75
C SER A 425 13.59 -5.74 11.05
N PRO A 426 12.51 -6.03 11.81
CA PRO A 426 11.30 -6.59 11.26
C PRO A 426 10.46 -5.52 10.54
N GLU A 427 9.71 -5.92 9.52
CA GLU A 427 8.82 -5.03 8.79
C GLU A 427 7.34 -5.46 8.91
N ASP A 428 6.59 -5.40 7.81
CA ASP A 428 5.15 -5.59 7.77
C ASP A 428 4.70 -7.02 8.17
N LEU A 429 3.39 -7.20 8.32
CA LEU A 429 2.74 -8.43 8.78
C LEU A 429 1.62 -8.89 7.83
N MET A 430 1.50 -10.21 7.65
CA MET A 430 0.33 -10.84 7.01
C MET A 430 -0.17 -12.02 7.87
N VAL A 431 -1.48 -12.20 7.97
CA VAL A 431 -2.07 -13.36 8.68
C VAL A 431 -2.54 -14.42 7.69
N ASP A 432 -1.94 -15.61 7.77
CA ASP A 432 -2.44 -16.79 7.06
C ASP A 432 -3.36 -17.59 7.99
N HIS A 433 -4.66 -17.35 7.86
CA HIS A 433 -5.66 -18.02 8.69
C HIS A 433 -5.77 -19.52 8.44
N ALA A 434 -5.48 -19.99 7.22
CA ALA A 434 -5.59 -21.40 6.88
C ALA A 434 -4.43 -22.20 7.51
N ALA A 435 -3.22 -21.64 7.50
CA ALA A 435 -2.05 -22.24 8.12
C ALA A 435 -1.90 -21.93 9.63
N GLY A 436 -2.62 -20.92 10.13
CA GLY A 436 -2.46 -20.42 11.50
C GLY A 436 -1.14 -19.68 11.72
N TRP A 437 -0.64 -18.99 10.69
CA TRP A 437 0.66 -18.33 10.70
C TRP A 437 0.54 -16.80 10.68
N LEU A 438 1.52 -16.15 11.30
CA LEU A 438 1.84 -14.75 11.15
C LEU A 438 3.12 -14.64 10.32
N TRP A 439 2.98 -14.11 9.10
CA TRP A 439 4.07 -13.86 8.19
C TRP A 439 4.70 -12.49 8.43
N SER A 440 6.00 -12.39 8.21
CA SER A 440 6.76 -11.13 8.22
C SER A 440 8.07 -11.29 7.44
N LEU A 441 8.86 -10.22 7.42
CA LEU A 441 10.17 -10.16 6.82
C LEU A 441 11.10 -9.23 7.59
N SER A 442 12.38 -9.22 7.23
CA SER A 442 13.37 -8.28 7.73
C SER A 442 14.15 -7.55 6.63
N GLU A 443 14.51 -6.30 6.90
CA GLU A 443 15.09 -5.38 5.90
C GLU A 443 16.63 -5.32 5.88
N PHE A 444 17.30 -5.69 6.98
CA PHE A 444 18.74 -5.47 7.12
C PHE A 444 19.56 -6.33 6.15
N ALA A 445 20.41 -5.69 5.35
CA ALA A 445 21.22 -6.35 4.34
C ALA A 445 22.05 -7.50 4.94
N ASP A 446 22.26 -8.56 4.16
CA ASP A 446 22.91 -9.82 4.53
C ASP A 446 22.16 -10.67 5.58
N ALA A 447 21.29 -10.08 6.39
CA ALA A 447 20.55 -10.75 7.45
C ALA A 447 19.08 -11.07 7.08
N ARG A 448 18.59 -10.56 5.94
CA ARG A 448 17.19 -10.64 5.50
C ARG A 448 16.63 -12.07 5.55
N ALA A 449 15.39 -12.16 6.01
CA ALA A 449 14.58 -13.37 5.92
C ALA A 449 13.13 -12.99 5.64
N VAL A 450 12.42 -13.87 4.94
CA VAL A 450 10.95 -13.89 4.93
C VAL A 450 10.55 -15.13 5.70
N TYR A 451 9.60 -14.99 6.63
CA TYR A 451 9.26 -16.07 7.54
C TYR A 451 7.80 -16.03 7.97
N ALA A 452 7.32 -17.18 8.43
CA ALA A 452 6.03 -17.37 9.03
C ALA A 452 6.22 -18.04 10.40
N ALA A 453 5.59 -17.49 11.43
CA ALA A 453 5.58 -18.05 12.78
C ALA A 453 4.16 -18.47 13.17
N ALA A 454 4.01 -19.55 13.94
CA ALA A 454 2.70 -19.99 14.41
C ALA A 454 2.06 -18.94 15.33
N LEU A 455 0.83 -18.52 15.05
CA LEU A 455 0.09 -17.56 15.88
C LEU A 455 -0.05 -18.05 17.33
N THR A 456 -0.13 -19.36 17.53
CA THR A 456 -0.23 -20.01 18.85
C THR A 456 1.04 -19.89 19.69
N SER A 457 2.18 -19.53 19.09
CA SER A 457 3.44 -19.33 19.82
C SER A 457 3.49 -18.00 20.55
N TYR A 458 2.53 -17.11 20.32
CA TYR A 458 2.49 -15.78 20.93
C TYR A 458 1.43 -15.71 22.03
N PRO A 459 1.82 -15.41 23.28
CA PRO A 459 0.93 -15.42 24.44
C PRO A 459 -0.21 -14.41 24.26
N LYS A 460 -1.36 -14.67 24.88
CA LYS A 460 -2.44 -13.67 24.94
C LYS A 460 -2.01 -12.48 25.81
N PRO A 461 -2.43 -11.25 25.47
CA PRO A 461 -2.19 -10.06 26.28
C PRO A 461 -2.89 -10.09 27.65
#